data_AF-A0A838SXD3-F1
#
_entry.id   AF-A0A838SXD3-F1
#
_cell.length_a   1.000
_cell.length_b   1.000
_cell.length_c   1.000
_cell.angle_alpha   90.00
_cell.angle_beta   90.00
_cell.angle_gamma   90.00
#
_symmetry.space_group_name_H-M   'P 1'
#
loop_
_entity.id
_entity.type
_entity.pdbx_description
1 polymer ?
#
loop_
_entity_poly.entity_id
_entity_poly.type
_entity_poly.pdbx_seq_one_letter_code
_entity_poly.pdbx_strand_id
1 'polypeptide(L)'
;MNRFSGNPLVGLSRLEAAAEDGRLAALAEKHDLTLIVVFGSVVAGADDPNDLDVAVEPADDVNIVDLYADLIDLTGCEAVDVMDLRRAGVVAREAALGRGVPLFETTAGHFAEQQMIAVAERMETRWLRDVELEMLAGR
;
A
#
# COMPACT_ATOMS: atom_id res chain seq x y z
N MET A 1 1.38 0.69 -28.28
CA MET A 1 0.99 0.01 -27.03
C MET A 1 0.66 1.10 -26.04
N ASN A 2 -0.56 1.08 -25.51
CA ASN A 2 -1.26 2.18 -24.85
C ASN A 2 -0.52 2.74 -23.63
N ARG A 3 -0.24 4.05 -23.65
CA ARG A 3 0.03 4.87 -22.46
C ARG A 3 -1.27 5.58 -22.07
N PHE A 4 -2.25 4.83 -21.56
CA PHE A 4 -3.42 5.40 -20.91
C PHE A 4 -3.24 5.11 -19.42
N SER A 5 -2.68 6.07 -18.68
CA SER A 5 -2.68 6.16 -17.22
C SER A 5 -1.74 7.29 -16.81
N GLY A 6 -2.10 8.10 -15.82
CA GLY A 6 -1.22 9.14 -15.26
C GLY A 6 0.12 8.60 -14.77
N ASN A 7 1.15 9.45 -14.73
CA ASN A 7 2.49 9.06 -14.28
C ASN A 7 2.45 8.72 -12.76
N PRO A 8 2.89 7.52 -12.33
CA PRO A 8 2.85 7.12 -10.92
C PRO A 8 3.64 8.03 -9.97
N LEU A 9 4.75 8.62 -10.42
CA LEU A 9 5.51 9.59 -9.62
C LEU A 9 4.72 10.89 -9.41
N VAL A 10 3.97 11.33 -10.43
CA VAL A 10 3.05 12.47 -10.29
C VAL A 10 1.89 12.12 -9.37
N GLY A 11 1.40 10.87 -9.43
CA GLY A 11 0.40 10.34 -8.51
C GLY A 11 0.88 10.38 -7.06
N LEU A 12 2.11 9.94 -6.79
CA LEU A 12 2.74 10.01 -5.48
C LEU A 12 2.82 11.45 -4.97
N SER A 13 3.36 12.39 -5.77
CA SER A 13 3.45 13.79 -5.34
C SER A 13 2.09 14.42 -5.03
N ARG A 14 1.03 14.00 -5.74
CA ARG A 14 -0.34 14.45 -5.45
C ARG A 14 -0.90 13.85 -4.16
N LEU A 15 -0.55 12.61 -3.87
CA LEU A 15 -0.94 11.93 -2.64
C LEU A 15 -0.21 12.52 -1.42
N GLU A 16 1.08 12.85 -1.55
CA GLU A 16 1.85 13.60 -0.55
C GLU A 16 1.24 14.99 -0.30
N ALA A 17 0.95 15.74 -1.37
CA ALA A 17 0.27 17.03 -1.24
C ALA A 17 -1.12 16.91 -0.57
N ALA A 18 -1.86 15.83 -0.87
CA ALA A 18 -3.15 15.53 -0.24
C ALA A 18 -3.00 15.18 1.25
N ALA A 19 -1.89 14.56 1.65
CA ALA A 19 -1.58 14.35 3.06
C ALA A 19 -1.31 15.67 3.77
N GLU A 20 -0.55 16.58 3.14
CA GLU A 20 -0.23 17.90 3.69
C GLU A 20 -1.44 18.84 3.81
N ASP A 21 -2.33 18.82 2.81
CA ASP A 21 -3.51 19.71 2.75
C ASP A 21 -4.79 19.11 3.35
N GLY A 22 -4.72 17.88 3.86
CA GLY A 22 -5.81 17.19 4.57
C GLY A 22 -6.81 16.46 3.67
N ARG A 23 -6.70 16.52 2.34
CA ARG A 23 -7.56 15.74 1.45
C ARG A 23 -7.41 14.23 1.64
N LEU A 24 -6.20 13.76 1.96
CA LEU A 24 -5.97 12.34 2.25
C LEU A 24 -6.65 11.91 3.56
N ALA A 25 -6.66 12.78 4.57
CA ALA A 25 -7.38 12.53 5.82
C ALA A 25 -8.90 12.47 5.59
N ALA A 26 -9.45 13.33 4.74
CA ALA A 26 -10.87 13.28 4.36
C ALA A 26 -11.22 12.00 3.59
N LEU A 27 -10.33 11.52 2.71
CA LEU A 27 -10.47 10.23 2.04
C LEU A 27 -10.43 9.08 3.05
N ALA A 28 -9.49 9.12 4.01
CA ALA A 28 -9.38 8.13 5.07
C ALA A 28 -10.66 8.07 5.92
N GLU A 29 -11.22 9.22 6.31
CA GLU A 29 -12.49 9.29 7.05
C GLU A 29 -13.66 8.73 6.24
N LYS A 30 -13.75 9.06 4.93
CA LYS A 30 -14.81 8.55 4.04
C LYS A 30 -14.83 7.02 3.96
N HIS A 31 -13.65 6.39 3.97
CA HIS A 31 -13.47 4.94 3.81
C HIS A 31 -13.15 4.21 5.11
N ASP A 32 -13.25 4.91 6.25
CA ASP A 32 -12.93 4.37 7.58
C ASP A 32 -11.53 3.74 7.65
N LEU A 33 -10.52 4.41 7.10
CA LEU A 33 -9.13 3.95 7.09
C LEU A 33 -8.38 4.42 8.33
N THR A 34 -7.59 3.52 8.92
CA THR A 34 -6.72 3.80 10.07
C THR A 34 -5.27 4.03 9.67
N LEU A 35 -4.87 3.55 8.49
CA LEU A 35 -3.51 3.62 7.97
C LEU A 35 -3.52 3.69 6.43
N ILE A 36 -2.69 4.56 5.86
CA ILE A 36 -2.38 4.60 4.42
C ILE A 36 -0.87 4.64 4.24
N VAL A 37 -0.34 3.71 3.46
CA VAL A 37 1.11 3.55 3.21
C VAL A 37 1.33 3.46 1.70
N VAL A 38 2.26 4.25 1.17
CA VAL A 38 2.77 4.03 -0.19
C VAL A 38 3.96 3.11 -0.13
N PHE A 39 4.07 2.19 -1.08
CA PHE A 39 5.20 1.26 -1.13
C PHE A 39 5.63 0.99 -2.57
N GLY A 40 6.38 -0.09 -2.77
CA GLY A 40 6.71 -0.57 -4.10
C GLY A 40 7.74 0.28 -4.84
N SER A 41 7.63 0.28 -6.17
CA SER A 41 8.67 0.79 -7.07
C SER A 41 8.87 2.31 -6.98
N VAL A 42 7.79 3.05 -6.71
CA VAL A 42 7.83 4.52 -6.53
C VAL A 42 8.64 4.91 -5.29
N VAL A 43 8.49 4.18 -4.17
CA VAL A 43 9.24 4.44 -2.93
C VAL A 43 10.69 3.93 -3.04
N ALA A 44 10.91 2.86 -3.82
CA ALA A 44 12.25 2.34 -4.08
C ALA A 44 13.11 3.24 -4.99
N GLY A 45 12.54 4.32 -5.55
CA GLY A 45 13.25 5.27 -6.41
C GLY A 45 13.51 4.75 -7.82
N ALA A 46 12.62 3.91 -8.36
CA ALA A 46 12.70 3.48 -9.75
C ALA A 46 12.55 4.67 -10.70
N ASP A 47 13.34 4.71 -11.78
CA ASP A 47 13.29 5.79 -12.78
C ASP A 47 11.98 5.79 -13.60
N ASP A 48 11.36 4.61 -13.78
CA ASP A 48 10.12 4.41 -14.55
C ASP A 48 9.24 3.36 -13.85
N PRO A 49 8.54 3.74 -12.76
CA PRO A 49 7.60 2.86 -12.07
C PRO A 49 6.35 2.61 -12.93
N ASN A 50 5.82 1.38 -12.88
CA ASN A 50 4.65 0.99 -13.69
C ASN A 50 3.33 1.42 -13.05
N ASP A 51 3.30 1.45 -11.72
CA ASP A 51 2.11 1.56 -10.87
C ASP A 51 2.41 2.39 -9.62
N LEU A 52 1.33 2.81 -8.96
CA LEU A 52 1.35 3.45 -7.65
C LEU A 52 0.77 2.49 -6.61
N ASP A 53 1.63 1.79 -5.90
CA ASP A 53 1.27 0.84 -4.85
C ASP A 53 0.83 1.56 -3.56
N VAL A 54 -0.42 1.35 -3.15
CA VAL A 54 -1.00 1.93 -1.93
C VAL A 54 -1.58 0.82 -1.05
N ALA A 55 -1.04 0.67 0.15
CA ALA A 55 -1.58 -0.21 1.18
C ALA A 55 -2.46 0.58 2.13
N VAL A 56 -3.62 0.03 2.47
CA VAL A 56 -4.58 0.62 3.39
C VAL A 56 -4.95 -0.35 4.49
N GLU A 57 -5.22 0.17 5.68
CA GLU A 57 -5.84 -0.60 6.76
C GLU A 57 -7.21 0.02 7.08
N PRO A 58 -8.32 -0.68 6.81
CA PRO A 58 -9.64 -0.20 7.19
C PRO A 58 -9.98 -0.60 8.63
N ALA A 59 -10.74 0.22 9.35
CA ALA A 59 -11.21 -0.08 10.70
C ALA A 59 -12.28 -1.20 10.70
N ASP A 60 -13.02 -1.35 9.61
CA ASP A 60 -13.92 -2.48 9.32
C ASP A 60 -13.79 -2.93 7.84
N ASP A 61 -14.84 -3.47 7.22
CA ASP A 61 -14.87 -3.76 5.79
C ASP A 61 -14.85 -2.48 4.95
N VAL A 62 -13.99 -2.44 3.93
CA VAL A 62 -13.89 -1.34 2.97
C VAL A 62 -14.43 -1.74 1.60
N ASN A 63 -15.18 -0.84 0.95
CA ASN A 63 -15.50 -1.00 -0.47
C ASN A 63 -14.28 -0.63 -1.32
N ILE A 64 -13.43 -1.62 -1.63
CA ILE A 64 -12.21 -1.42 -2.43
C ILE A 64 -12.48 -0.77 -3.79
N VAL A 65 -13.64 -1.00 -4.41
CA VAL A 65 -13.96 -0.40 -5.71
C VAL A 65 -14.15 1.11 -5.59
N ASP A 66 -14.86 1.56 -4.55
CA ASP A 66 -15.09 2.99 -4.32
C ASP A 66 -13.79 3.69 -3.88
N LEU A 67 -13.00 3.03 -3.03
CA LEU A 67 -11.69 3.53 -2.61
C LEU A 67 -10.74 3.69 -3.81
N TYR A 68 -10.73 2.71 -4.70
CA TYR A 68 -9.94 2.74 -5.92
C TYR A 68 -10.32 3.93 -6.81
N ALA A 69 -11.62 4.16 -7.02
CA ALA A 69 -12.11 5.29 -7.80
C ALA A 69 -11.68 6.64 -7.17
N ASP A 70 -11.84 6.80 -5.86
CA ASP A 70 -11.44 8.03 -5.17
C ASP A 70 -9.91 8.25 -5.19
N LEU A 71 -9.11 7.17 -5.13
CA LEU A 71 -7.65 7.27 -5.27
C LEU A 71 -7.24 7.68 -6.69
N ILE A 72 -7.92 7.18 -7.72
CA ILE A 72 -7.72 7.65 -9.11
C ILE A 72 -8.06 9.13 -9.19
N ASP A 73 -9.19 9.57 -8.64
CA ASP A 73 -9.59 10.98 -8.68
C ASP A 73 -8.60 11.88 -7.92
N LEU A 74 -8.09 11.41 -6.78
CA LEU A 74 -7.15 12.16 -5.95
C LEU A 74 -5.75 12.27 -6.59
N THR A 75 -5.28 11.18 -7.19
CA THR A 75 -3.90 11.08 -7.74
C THR A 75 -3.83 11.39 -9.23
N GLY A 76 -4.94 11.25 -9.96
CA GLY A 76 -5.01 11.21 -11.42
C GLY A 76 -4.17 10.09 -12.05
N CYS A 77 -3.84 9.04 -11.28
CA CYS A 77 -3.11 7.86 -11.73
C CYS A 77 -4.10 6.69 -11.85
N GLU A 78 -4.33 6.19 -13.06
CA GLU A 78 -5.22 5.04 -13.29
C GLU A 78 -4.53 3.70 -12.96
N ALA A 79 -3.21 3.69 -12.82
CA ALA A 79 -2.39 2.54 -12.46
C ALA A 79 -2.08 2.54 -10.96
N VAL A 80 -3.04 2.96 -10.13
CA VAL A 80 -2.95 2.78 -8.68
C VAL A 80 -3.30 1.33 -8.37
N ASP A 81 -2.52 0.68 -7.50
CA ASP A 81 -2.80 -0.67 -7.01
C ASP A 81 -3.05 -0.60 -5.51
N VAL A 82 -4.22 -1.09 -5.08
CA VAL A 82 -4.68 -0.96 -3.69
C VAL A 82 -4.61 -2.31 -2.99
N MET A 83 -3.92 -2.35 -1.85
CA MET A 83 -3.80 -3.52 -1.00
C MET A 83 -4.45 -3.29 0.37
N ASP A 84 -5.38 -4.16 0.75
CA ASP A 84 -5.95 -4.21 2.10
C ASP A 84 -5.02 -4.99 3.05
N LEU A 85 -4.42 -4.29 4.01
CA LEU A 85 -3.48 -4.84 5.00
C LEU A 85 -4.10 -5.89 5.93
N ARG A 86 -5.42 -5.86 6.14
CA ARG A 86 -6.12 -6.85 6.98
C ARG A 86 -6.33 -8.17 6.27
N ARG A 87 -6.31 -8.15 4.93
CA ARG A 87 -6.56 -9.32 4.08
C ARG A 87 -5.31 -9.81 3.35
N ALA A 88 -4.27 -8.98 3.30
CA ALA A 88 -3.01 -9.30 2.66
C ALA A 88 -2.25 -10.43 3.38
N GLY A 89 -1.61 -11.30 2.60
CA GLY A 89 -0.71 -12.31 3.13
C GLY A 89 0.57 -11.69 3.71
N VAL A 90 1.26 -12.44 4.58
CA VAL A 90 2.45 -11.98 5.33
C VAL A 90 3.55 -11.37 4.45
N VAL A 91 3.78 -11.93 3.26
CA VAL A 91 4.80 -11.41 2.33
C VAL A 91 4.41 -10.03 1.78
N ALA A 92 3.15 -9.86 1.37
CA ALA A 92 2.65 -8.61 0.82
C ALA A 92 2.56 -7.52 1.91
N ARG A 93 2.10 -7.89 3.12
CA ARG A 93 2.13 -7.00 4.30
C ARG A 93 3.54 -6.51 4.59
N GLU A 94 4.54 -7.39 4.61
CA GLU A 94 5.92 -6.94 4.85
C GLU A 94 6.49 -6.08 3.72
N ALA A 95 6.12 -6.34 2.46
CA ALA A 95 6.55 -5.50 1.35
C ALA A 95 6.07 -4.04 1.54
N ALA A 96 4.83 -3.85 1.99
CA ALA A 96 4.29 -2.53 2.28
C ALA A 96 4.82 -1.94 3.60
N LEU A 97 4.80 -2.70 4.68
CA LEU A 97 5.09 -2.17 6.02
C LEU A 97 6.60 -2.11 6.33
N GLY A 98 7.43 -2.94 5.67
CA GLY A 98 8.87 -2.99 5.91
C GLY A 98 9.66 -1.87 5.23
N ARG A 99 9.20 -1.41 4.04
CA ARG A 99 9.87 -0.36 3.25
C ARG A 99 8.96 0.78 2.81
N GLY A 100 7.66 0.68 3.05
CA GLY A 100 6.72 1.73 2.68
C GLY A 100 6.84 2.97 3.55
N VAL A 101 6.20 4.03 3.07
CA VAL A 101 6.15 5.34 3.70
C VAL A 101 4.71 5.60 4.13
N PRO A 102 4.42 5.77 5.43
CA PRO A 102 3.09 6.12 5.89
C PRO A 102 2.76 7.55 5.47
N LEU A 103 1.60 7.74 4.84
CA LEU A 103 1.07 9.07 4.48
C LEU A 103 -0.09 9.48 5.40
N PHE A 104 -0.73 8.53 6.07
CA PHE A 104 -1.79 8.79 7.02
C PHE A 104 -1.80 7.71 8.11
N GLU A 105 -1.95 8.12 9.37
CA GLU A 105 -2.26 7.23 10.50
C GLU A 105 -3.25 7.93 11.45
N THR A 106 -4.31 7.22 11.84
CA THR A 106 -5.30 7.77 12.79
C THR A 106 -4.70 7.96 14.18
N THR A 107 -3.83 7.03 14.59
CA THR A 107 -3.10 7.08 15.86
C THR A 107 -1.62 7.14 15.58
N ALA A 108 -0.93 8.11 16.19
CA ALA A 108 0.51 8.25 16.02
C ALA A 108 1.26 6.97 16.45
N GLY A 109 2.12 6.46 15.58
CA GLY A 109 2.91 5.25 15.84
C GLY A 109 2.21 3.94 15.46
N HIS A 110 0.98 3.99 14.94
CA HIS A 110 0.27 2.81 14.47
C HIS A 110 1.00 2.12 13.31
N PHE A 111 1.61 2.90 12.40
CA PHE A 111 2.48 2.32 11.35
C PHE A 111 3.65 1.53 11.94
N ALA A 112 4.31 2.07 12.97
CA ALA A 112 5.48 1.43 13.58
C ALA A 112 5.10 0.11 14.27
N GLU A 113 3.94 0.06 14.91
CA GLU A 113 3.39 -1.17 15.49
C GLU A 113 3.13 -2.23 14.39
N GLN A 114 2.42 -1.86 13.32
CA GLN A 114 2.15 -2.76 12.21
C GLN A 114 3.43 -3.24 11.53
N GLN A 115 4.43 -2.36 11.37
CA GLN A 115 5.74 -2.71 10.83
C GLN A 115 6.44 -3.78 11.69
N MET A 116 6.46 -3.63 13.00
CA MET A 116 7.07 -4.63 13.89
C MET A 116 6.37 -5.99 13.78
N ILE A 117 5.03 -5.99 13.74
CA ILE A 117 4.22 -7.22 13.59
C ILE A 117 4.55 -7.91 12.27
N ALA A 118 4.51 -7.17 11.15
CA ALA A 118 4.75 -7.74 9.82
C ALA A 118 6.17 -8.34 9.67
N VAL A 119 7.19 -7.69 10.24
CA VAL A 119 8.57 -8.19 10.24
C VAL A 119 8.68 -9.47 11.08
N ALA A 120 8.07 -9.50 12.27
CA ALA A 120 8.07 -10.69 13.14
C ALA A 120 7.37 -11.89 12.46
N GLU A 121 6.16 -11.69 11.93
CA GLU A 121 5.41 -12.71 11.19
C GLU A 121 6.22 -13.23 9.99
N ARG A 122 6.91 -12.34 9.26
CA ARG A 122 7.77 -12.73 8.14
C ARG A 122 8.93 -13.61 8.61
N MET A 123 9.54 -13.33 9.75
CA MET A 123 10.61 -14.17 10.29
C MET A 123 10.09 -15.54 10.71
N GLU A 124 8.96 -15.60 11.40
CA GLU A 124 8.36 -16.84 11.90
C GLU A 124 7.89 -17.76 10.77
N THR A 125 7.31 -17.19 9.72
CA THR A 125 6.79 -17.96 8.57
C THR A 125 7.86 -18.33 7.54
N ARG A 126 9.15 -18.03 7.78
CA ARG A 126 10.22 -18.27 6.80
C ARG A 126 10.30 -19.73 6.36
N TRP A 127 10.28 -20.66 7.31
CA TRP A 127 10.41 -22.09 7.01
C TRP A 127 9.26 -22.64 6.15
N LEU A 128 8.03 -22.15 6.35
CA LEU A 128 6.87 -22.53 5.53
C LEU A 128 7.07 -22.12 4.07
N ARG A 129 7.56 -20.89 3.86
CA ARG A 129 7.80 -20.36 2.51
C ARG A 129 8.95 -21.08 1.82
N ASP A 130 9.99 -21.46 2.55
CA ASP A 130 11.10 -22.22 2.00
C ASP A 130 10.59 -23.59 1.47
N VAL A 131 9.71 -24.26 2.24
CA VAL A 131 9.04 -25.49 1.80
C VAL A 131 8.12 -25.25 0.59
N GLU A 132 7.31 -24.20 0.57
CA GLU A 132 6.46 -23.86 -0.57
C GLU A 132 7.28 -23.61 -1.85
N LEU A 133 8.40 -22.90 -1.73
CA LEU A 133 9.31 -22.63 -2.85
C LEU A 133 9.96 -23.93 -3.37
N GLU A 134 10.40 -24.83 -2.48
CA GLU A 134 10.91 -26.15 -2.87
C GLU A 134 9.85 -26.98 -3.62
N MET A 135 8.60 -26.95 -3.17
CA MET A 135 7.50 -27.64 -3.83
C MET A 135 7.19 -27.07 -5.23
N LEU A 136 7.33 -25.76 -5.42
CA LEU A 136 7.11 -25.10 -6.71
C LEU A 136 8.29 -25.29 -7.68
N ALA A 137 9.52 -25.32 -7.17
CA ALA A 137 10.75 -25.52 -7.96
C ALA A 137 11.01 -26.99 -8.34
N GLY A 138 10.36 -27.94 -7.67
CA GLY A 138 10.44 -29.38 -7.94
C GLY A 138 9.52 -29.89 -9.05
N ARG A 139 9.00 -29.01 -9.93
CA ARG A 139 8.10 -29.34 -11.04
C ARG A 139 8.73 -28.98 -12.39
#